data_AF-A0A0M2XTF5-F1
#
_entry.id   AF-A0A0M2XTF5-F1
#
_cell.length_a   1.000
_cell.length_b   1.000
_cell.length_c   1.000
_cell.angle_alpha   90.00
_cell.angle_beta   90.00
_cell.angle_gamma   90.00
#
_symmetry.space_group_name_H-M   'P 1'
#
loop_
_entity.id
_entity.type
_entity.pdbx_description
1 polymer ?
#
loop_
_entity_poly.entity_id
_entity_poly.type
_entity_poly.pdbx_seq_one_letter_code
_entity_poly.pdbx_strand_id
1 'polypeptide(L)'
;MAARQSIPPYSLADTAKPDWYREYYGRVVMIDNDFVTQKDGNYLVDLPLQIVPDSTYVFFLSTKIPVELLKKSNEFYPDLQHFVLIVPDWKFYSEVAEEASKNGMCIEPATTNFYYSIKREDGMVKVDSLRLSGLDNPRLDFVKPTSPKGMLTIYRRDSYGSVCCPRDPKWDNADKDELFLRDFEHRSHLKVTKGRYVQMEGKEGEKSIYYTLPGLSSAQRLEFLANKYAQWIANKGTGTRTIIPQLFAPQIIPMVTEGFNKMKELP
;
A
#
# COMPACT_ATOMS: atom_id res chain seq x y z
N MET A 1 -28.45 -33.31 17.26
CA MET A 1 -27.90 -32.07 17.86
C MET A 1 -26.39 -32.22 17.88
N ALA A 2 -25.67 -31.55 16.97
CA ALA A 2 -24.21 -31.59 16.97
C ALA A 2 -23.70 -30.64 18.07
N ALA A 3 -22.90 -31.17 19.00
CA ALA A 3 -22.26 -30.39 20.04
C ALA A 3 -21.30 -29.38 19.39
N ARG A 4 -21.52 -28.08 19.64
CA ARG A 4 -20.57 -27.02 19.30
C ARG A 4 -19.39 -27.15 20.26
N GLN A 5 -18.25 -27.64 19.77
CA GLN A 5 -16.99 -27.57 20.52
C GLN A 5 -16.18 -26.39 19.98
N SER A 6 -15.95 -25.40 20.84
CA SER A 6 -14.99 -24.33 20.61
C SER A 6 -13.59 -24.87 20.89
N ILE A 7 -12.70 -24.83 19.91
CA ILE A 7 -11.27 -25.08 20.15
C ILE A 7 -10.70 -23.84 20.85
N PRO A 8 -10.21 -23.94 22.10
CA PRO A 8 -9.60 -22.80 22.77
C PRO A 8 -8.28 -22.48 22.06
N PRO A 9 -7.96 -21.20 21.83
CA PRO A 9 -6.66 -20.83 21.31
C PRO A 9 -5.56 -21.32 22.28
N TYR A 10 -4.44 -21.80 21.73
CA TYR A 10 -3.21 -21.97 22.50
C TYR A 10 -2.92 -20.66 23.25
N SER A 11 -2.99 -20.69 24.59
CA SER A 11 -2.75 -19.51 25.41
C SER A 11 -1.30 -19.06 25.21
N LEU A 12 -1.10 -17.93 24.57
CA LEU A 12 0.17 -17.22 24.69
C LEU A 12 0.26 -16.74 26.14
N ALA A 13 1.41 -16.95 26.76
CA ALA A 13 1.70 -16.48 28.12
C ALA A 13 1.27 -15.02 28.29
N ASP A 14 0.76 -14.66 29.47
CA ASP A 14 0.39 -13.29 29.89
C ASP A 14 1.55 -12.33 29.62
N THR A 15 1.60 -11.84 28.39
CA THR A 15 2.56 -10.86 27.92
C THR A 15 1.84 -9.54 28.09
N ALA A 16 2.41 -8.67 28.91
CA ALA A 16 1.88 -7.33 29.11
C ALA A 16 1.55 -6.72 27.73
N LYS A 17 0.31 -6.25 27.58
CA LYS A 17 -0.14 -5.65 26.32
C LYS A 17 0.82 -4.49 25.96
N PRO A 18 1.34 -4.44 24.72
CA PRO A 18 2.29 -3.40 24.33
C PRO A 18 1.69 -1.98 24.46
N ASP A 19 2.53 -0.97 24.68
CA ASP A 19 2.08 0.42 24.89
C ASP A 19 1.28 1.02 23.70
N TRP A 20 1.42 0.45 22.51
CA TRP A 20 0.67 0.87 21.32
C TRP A 20 -0.70 0.18 21.19
N TYR A 21 -0.95 -0.89 21.95
CA TYR A 21 -2.23 -1.59 21.94
C TYR A 21 -3.34 -0.70 22.50
N ARG A 22 -4.54 -0.85 21.94
CA ARG A 22 -5.76 -0.17 22.38
C ARG A 22 -6.88 -1.19 22.45
N GLU A 23 -7.75 -1.08 23.45
CA GLU A 23 -8.98 -1.86 23.59
C GLU A 23 -10.04 -1.50 22.53
N TYR A 24 -9.87 -0.35 21.87
CA TYR A 24 -10.79 0.17 20.85
C TYR A 24 -10.05 0.88 19.71
N TYR A 25 -10.42 0.53 18.47
CA TYR A 25 -10.00 1.21 17.25
C TYR A 25 -11.23 1.75 16.51
N GLY A 26 -11.46 3.06 16.59
CA GLY A 26 -12.69 3.69 16.08
C GLY A 26 -12.69 4.07 14.59
N ARG A 27 -11.56 3.91 13.89
CA ARG A 27 -11.40 4.30 12.48
C ARG A 27 -10.57 3.27 11.71
N VAL A 28 -11.05 2.03 11.68
CA VAL A 28 -10.38 0.93 10.99
C VAL A 28 -10.72 0.96 9.51
N VAL A 29 -9.69 1.00 8.67
CA VAL A 29 -9.83 0.96 7.21
C VAL A 29 -9.70 -0.49 6.75
N MET A 30 -10.76 -1.05 6.18
CA MET A 30 -10.72 -2.40 5.63
C MET A 30 -10.07 -2.40 4.25
N ILE A 31 -9.11 -3.31 4.05
CA ILE A 31 -8.52 -3.64 2.75
C ILE A 31 -9.04 -5.02 2.38
N ASP A 32 -10.07 -5.04 1.53
CA ASP A 32 -10.71 -6.26 1.02
C ASP A 32 -10.37 -6.50 -0.45
N ASN A 33 -10.93 -7.57 -1.03
CA ASN A 33 -10.63 -7.96 -2.40
C ASN A 33 -11.15 -6.95 -3.43
N ASP A 34 -12.13 -6.10 -3.07
CA ASP A 34 -12.67 -5.10 -3.99
C ASP A 34 -11.66 -3.97 -4.25
N PHE A 35 -10.76 -3.73 -3.29
CA PHE A 35 -9.68 -2.76 -3.41
C PHE A 35 -8.33 -3.37 -3.80
N VAL A 36 -8.23 -4.70 -3.97
CA VAL A 36 -6.93 -5.36 -4.22
C VAL A 36 -6.91 -6.00 -5.59
N THR A 37 -5.97 -5.56 -6.42
CA THR A 37 -5.65 -6.23 -7.69
C THR A 37 -4.28 -6.87 -7.60
N GLN A 38 -4.17 -8.11 -8.09
CA GLN A 38 -2.91 -8.85 -8.14
C GLN A 38 -2.58 -9.25 -9.59
N LYS A 39 -1.32 -9.07 -9.99
CA LYS A 39 -0.80 -9.51 -11.30
C LYS A 39 0.70 -9.80 -11.19
N ASP A 40 1.12 -11.00 -11.59
CA ASP A 40 2.53 -11.42 -11.64
C ASP A 40 3.31 -11.19 -10.32
N GLY A 41 2.66 -11.47 -9.19
CA GLY A 41 3.22 -11.26 -7.85
C GLY A 41 3.22 -9.80 -7.37
N ASN A 42 2.79 -8.84 -8.20
CA ASN A 42 2.59 -7.45 -7.81
C ASN A 42 1.16 -7.21 -7.34
N TYR A 43 0.98 -6.23 -6.47
CA TYR A 43 -0.29 -5.87 -5.86
C TYR A 43 -0.56 -4.37 -5.98
N LEU A 44 -1.79 -4.01 -6.28
CA LEU A 44 -2.31 -2.65 -6.13
C LEU A 44 -3.41 -2.69 -5.07
N VAL A 45 -3.19 -1.97 -3.97
CA VAL A 45 -4.27 -1.59 -3.03
C VAL A 45 -4.85 -0.29 -3.57
N ASP A 46 -5.89 -0.37 -4.38
CA ASP A 46 -6.58 0.74 -5.05
C ASP A 46 -7.49 1.50 -4.08
N LEU A 47 -6.89 1.93 -2.96
CA LEU A 47 -7.58 2.62 -1.88
C LEU A 47 -6.93 4.00 -1.72
N PRO A 48 -7.53 5.07 -2.26
CA PRO A 48 -6.98 6.40 -2.12
C PRO A 48 -7.11 6.86 -0.67
N LEU A 49 -5.99 7.24 -0.07
CA LEU A 49 -5.92 7.70 1.32
C LEU A 49 -5.31 9.09 1.40
N GLN A 50 -5.97 9.98 2.13
CA GLN A 50 -5.40 11.25 2.55
C GLN A 50 -4.60 11.02 3.83
N ILE A 51 -3.28 11.18 3.74
CA ILE A 51 -2.39 11.02 4.89
C ILE A 51 -2.39 12.33 5.67
N VAL A 52 -2.86 12.25 6.90
CA VAL A 52 -2.77 13.32 7.91
C VAL A 52 -1.51 13.06 8.73
N PRO A 53 -0.59 14.04 8.83
CA PRO A 53 0.59 13.94 9.69
C PRO A 53 0.22 13.56 11.13
N ASP A 54 1.12 12.85 11.80
CA ASP A 54 1.02 12.44 13.22
C ASP A 54 -0.20 11.58 13.59
N SER A 55 -0.95 11.09 12.59
CA SER A 55 -2.08 10.19 12.80
C SER A 55 -1.67 8.73 12.66
N THR A 56 -2.05 7.88 13.62
CA THR A 56 -1.89 6.42 13.51
C THR A 56 -3.06 5.83 12.71
N TYR A 57 -2.77 5.26 11.55
CA TYR A 57 -3.77 4.56 10.74
C TYR A 57 -3.89 3.11 11.19
N VAL A 58 -5.11 2.57 11.11
CA VAL A 58 -5.37 1.16 11.43
C VAL A 58 -6.00 0.51 10.21
N PHE A 59 -5.31 -0.48 9.66
CA PHE A 59 -5.78 -1.24 8.51
C PHE A 59 -6.18 -2.65 8.93
N PHE A 60 -7.30 -3.13 8.42
CA PHE A 60 -7.70 -4.53 8.54
C PHE A 60 -7.57 -5.20 7.18
N LEU A 61 -6.61 -6.12 7.06
CA LEU A 61 -6.30 -6.81 5.82
C LEU A 61 -7.11 -8.10 5.73
N SER A 62 -8.25 -8.06 5.05
CA SER A 62 -9.09 -9.25 4.81
C SER A 62 -8.67 -10.03 3.56
N THR A 63 -7.62 -9.58 2.86
CA THR A 63 -7.04 -10.26 1.69
C THR A 63 -5.71 -10.95 2.00
N LYS A 64 -5.27 -11.82 1.08
CA LYS A 64 -4.02 -12.58 1.22
C LYS A 64 -2.81 -11.87 0.59
N ILE A 65 -2.60 -10.59 0.90
CA ILE A 65 -1.35 -9.90 0.54
C ILE A 65 -0.25 -10.39 1.49
N PRO A 66 0.95 -10.76 1.01
CA PRO A 66 2.08 -11.09 1.87
C PRO A 66 2.42 -9.92 2.79
N VAL A 67 2.34 -10.13 4.11
CA VAL A 67 2.55 -9.07 5.12
C VAL A 67 3.91 -8.40 4.98
N GLU A 68 4.94 -9.13 4.54
CA GLU A 68 6.27 -8.59 4.27
C GLU A 68 6.29 -7.46 3.23
N LEU A 69 5.33 -7.42 2.30
CA LEU A 69 5.19 -6.31 1.35
C LEU A 69 4.64 -5.04 2.01
N LEU A 70 3.79 -5.17 3.02
CA LEU A 70 3.25 -4.03 3.79
C LEU A 70 4.27 -3.47 4.79
N LYS A 71 5.22 -4.31 5.23
CA LYS A 71 6.31 -3.91 6.13
C LYS A 71 7.41 -3.13 5.41
N LYS A 72 7.54 -3.21 4.08
CA LYS A 72 8.53 -2.42 3.33
C LYS A 72 8.17 -0.92 3.36
N SER A 73 9.19 -0.07 3.51
CA SER A 73 9.01 1.35 3.82
C SER A 73 8.46 2.22 2.68
N ASN A 74 8.68 1.83 1.42
CA ASN A 74 8.56 2.77 0.29
C ASN A 74 7.34 2.53 -0.60
N GLU A 75 6.54 1.50 -0.33
CA GLU A 75 5.58 0.94 -1.29
C GLU A 75 4.13 1.03 -0.78
N PHE A 76 3.91 0.76 0.51
CA PHE A 76 2.61 0.87 1.16
C PHE A 76 2.47 2.22 1.88
N TYR A 77 1.84 3.21 1.22
CA TYR A 77 1.66 4.59 1.69
C TYR A 77 2.95 5.18 2.31
N PRO A 78 3.91 5.66 1.48
CA PRO A 78 5.25 5.99 1.95
C PRO A 78 5.30 7.11 3.01
N ASP A 79 4.32 8.02 3.01
CA ASP A 79 4.29 9.11 3.99
C ASP A 79 3.75 8.67 5.37
N LEU A 80 3.22 7.44 5.51
CA LEU A 80 2.84 6.89 6.82
C LEU A 80 4.09 6.46 7.60
N GLN A 81 4.40 7.20 8.66
CA GLN A 81 5.50 6.86 9.58
C GLN A 81 5.08 5.82 10.64
N HIS A 82 3.80 5.78 11.02
CA HIS A 82 3.27 4.80 11.98
C HIS A 82 1.87 4.34 11.61
N PHE A 83 1.65 3.03 11.59
CA PHE A 83 0.34 2.43 11.42
C PHE A 83 0.25 1.06 12.10
N VAL A 84 -0.99 0.64 12.37
CA VAL A 84 -1.34 -0.70 12.86
C VAL A 84 -1.96 -1.50 11.72
N LEU A 85 -1.46 -2.71 11.51
CA LEU A 85 -2.00 -3.66 10.53
C LEU A 85 -2.59 -4.86 11.28
N ILE A 86 -3.88 -5.10 11.08
CA ILE A 86 -4.62 -6.22 11.63
C ILE A 86 -4.79 -7.25 10.50
N VAL A 87 -4.34 -8.48 10.73
CA VAL A 87 -4.37 -9.57 9.74
C VAL A 87 -5.01 -10.80 10.38
N PRO A 88 -6.07 -11.39 9.79
CA PRO A 88 -6.59 -12.67 10.23
C PRO A 88 -5.48 -13.72 10.29
N ASP A 89 -5.48 -14.57 11.32
CA ASP A 89 -4.56 -15.71 11.39
C ASP A 89 -5.00 -16.80 10.41
N TRP A 90 -4.67 -16.60 9.13
CA TRP A 90 -5.06 -17.49 8.04
C TRP A 90 -4.59 -18.93 8.25
N LYS A 91 -3.48 -19.14 8.96
CA LYS A 91 -2.99 -20.47 9.30
C LYS A 91 -3.95 -21.13 10.29
N PHE A 92 -4.27 -20.47 11.40
CA PHE A 92 -5.25 -20.95 12.37
C PHE A 92 -6.60 -21.26 11.71
N TYR A 93 -7.14 -20.35 10.89
CA TYR A 93 -8.41 -20.59 10.21
C TYR A 93 -8.35 -21.78 9.23
N SER A 94 -7.21 -21.97 8.55
CA SER A 94 -7.03 -23.12 7.65
C SER A 94 -6.97 -24.44 8.42
N GLU A 95 -6.28 -24.47 9.57
CA GLU A 95 -6.19 -25.65 10.45
C GLU A 95 -7.56 -26.03 11.02
N VAL A 96 -8.33 -25.05 11.52
CA VAL A 96 -9.70 -25.29 12.02
C VAL A 96 -10.63 -25.80 10.91
N ALA A 97 -10.53 -25.25 9.70
CA ALA A 97 -11.32 -25.70 8.56
C ALA A 97 -10.96 -27.13 8.14
N GLU A 98 -9.68 -27.49 8.18
CA GLU A 98 -9.22 -28.84 7.85
C GLU A 98 -9.70 -29.87 8.89
N GLU A 99 -9.65 -29.54 10.18
CA GLU A 99 -10.17 -30.38 11.26
C GLU A 99 -11.69 -30.56 11.19
N ALA A 100 -12.43 -29.48 10.94
CA ALA A 100 -13.87 -29.52 10.74
C ALA A 100 -14.24 -30.47 9.59
N SER A 101 -13.52 -30.37 8.47
CA SER A 101 -13.70 -31.24 7.30
C SER A 101 -13.41 -32.71 7.61
N LYS A 102 -12.27 -33.02 8.25
CA LYS A 102 -11.87 -34.39 8.62
C LYS A 102 -12.90 -35.09 9.51
N ASN A 103 -13.50 -34.34 10.43
CA ASN A 103 -14.44 -34.87 11.41
C ASN A 103 -15.91 -34.76 10.98
N GLY A 104 -16.20 -34.19 9.79
CA GLY A 104 -17.57 -33.94 9.34
C GLY A 104 -18.35 -33.01 10.28
N MET A 105 -17.66 -32.10 10.97
CA MET A 105 -18.21 -31.21 11.97
C MET A 105 -18.29 -29.76 11.45
N CYS A 106 -19.20 -28.98 12.04
CA CYS A 106 -19.20 -27.54 11.89
C CYS A 106 -18.54 -26.93 13.14
N ILE A 107 -17.36 -26.34 12.96
CA ILE A 107 -16.61 -25.65 14.02
C ILE A 107 -16.67 -24.16 13.72
N GLU A 108 -17.13 -23.37 14.70
CA GLU A 108 -17.07 -21.91 14.63
C GLU A 108 -15.76 -21.45 15.28
N PRO A 109 -14.77 -20.98 14.51
CA PRO A 109 -13.48 -20.59 15.06
C PRO A 109 -13.61 -19.32 15.90
N ALA A 110 -12.89 -19.26 17.02
CA ALA A 110 -12.68 -18.00 17.72
C ALA A 110 -11.99 -16.99 16.79
N THR A 111 -12.51 -15.76 16.74
CA THR A 111 -11.89 -14.68 15.94
C THR A 111 -10.45 -14.51 16.40
N THR A 112 -9.49 -14.73 15.50
CA THR A 112 -8.06 -14.71 15.80
C THR A 112 -7.32 -13.87 14.77
N ASN A 113 -6.57 -12.87 15.24
CA ASN A 113 -5.85 -11.92 14.41
C ASN A 113 -4.43 -11.66 14.93
N PHE A 114 -3.52 -11.36 14.01
CA PHE A 114 -2.26 -10.70 14.29
C PHE A 114 -2.43 -9.18 14.18
N TYR A 115 -1.86 -8.45 15.13
CA TYR A 115 -1.77 -7.00 15.16
C TYR A 115 -0.30 -6.64 15.03
N TYR A 116 0.05 -5.90 13.98
CA TYR A 116 1.41 -5.41 13.75
C TYR A 116 1.44 -3.90 13.94
N SER A 117 2.31 -3.40 14.81
CA SER A 117 2.63 -1.97 14.91
C SER A 117 3.88 -1.71 14.09
N ILE A 118 3.72 -0.98 12.98
CA ILE A 118 4.80 -0.74 12.02
C ILE A 118 5.19 0.72 12.11
N LYS A 119 6.43 0.98 12.55
CA LYS A 119 7.04 2.31 12.64
C LYS A 119 8.20 2.42 11.66
N ARG A 120 8.24 3.54 10.93
CA ARG A 120 9.28 3.89 9.96
C ARG A 120 9.99 5.13 10.48
N GLU A 121 11.28 5.01 10.74
CA GLU A 121 12.11 6.09 11.29
C GLU A 121 13.49 5.99 10.62
N ASP A 122 13.97 7.07 10.01
CA ASP A 122 15.31 7.19 9.44
C ASP A 122 15.71 6.03 8.50
N GLY A 123 14.78 5.58 7.67
CA GLY A 123 14.98 4.47 6.72
C GLY A 123 14.99 3.07 7.35
N MET A 124 14.78 2.96 8.67
CA MET A 124 14.58 1.70 9.37
C MET A 124 13.10 1.43 9.58
N VAL A 125 12.71 0.15 9.48
CA VAL A 125 11.36 -0.31 9.83
C VAL A 125 11.43 -1.11 11.11
N LYS A 126 10.75 -0.64 12.15
CA LYS A 126 10.53 -1.36 13.41
C LYS A 126 9.14 -1.96 13.39
N VAL A 127 9.05 -3.26 13.67
CA VAL A 127 7.78 -3.98 13.72
C VAL A 127 7.66 -4.64 15.08
N ASP A 128 6.58 -4.34 15.78
CA ASP A 128 6.12 -5.10 16.94
C ASP A 128 4.83 -5.85 16.60
N SER A 129 4.58 -6.98 17.24
CA SER A 129 3.42 -7.82 16.92
C SER A 129 2.78 -8.45 18.14
N LEU A 130 1.46 -8.56 18.10
CA LEU A 130 0.63 -9.21 19.11
C LEU A 130 -0.38 -10.12 18.40
N ARG A 131 -0.61 -11.32 18.92
CA ARG A 131 -1.66 -12.24 18.42
C ARG A 131 -2.75 -12.32 19.47
N LEU A 132 -4.00 -12.05 19.07
CA LEU A 132 -5.16 -12.08 19.96
C LEU A 132 -6.22 -13.03 19.42
N SER A 133 -6.98 -13.62 20.33
CA SER A 133 -8.04 -14.57 20.00
C SER A 133 -9.27 -14.39 20.88
N GLY A 134 -10.44 -14.71 20.35
CA GLY A 134 -11.70 -14.65 21.09
C GLY A 134 -11.98 -13.25 21.63
N LEU A 135 -12.30 -13.17 22.92
CA LEU A 135 -12.70 -11.95 23.61
C LEU A 135 -11.54 -10.96 23.86
N ASP A 136 -10.29 -11.37 23.64
CA ASP A 136 -9.14 -10.48 23.81
C ASP A 136 -8.97 -9.50 22.65
N ASN A 137 -9.68 -9.73 21.53
CA ASN A 137 -9.66 -8.81 20.40
C ASN A 137 -10.33 -7.48 20.80
N PRO A 138 -9.71 -6.34 20.48
CA PRO A 138 -10.31 -5.03 20.69
C PRO A 138 -11.53 -4.82 19.80
N ARG A 139 -12.39 -3.90 20.22
CA ARG A 139 -13.52 -3.47 19.39
C ARG A 139 -13.01 -2.67 18.18
N LEU A 140 -13.52 -3.02 17.00
CA LEU A 140 -13.18 -2.38 15.73
C LEU A 140 -14.43 -1.70 15.14
N ASP A 141 -14.34 -0.39 14.89
CA ASP A 141 -15.35 0.32 14.09
C ASP A 141 -14.74 0.65 12.72
N PHE A 142 -15.38 0.14 11.67
CA PHE A 142 -14.89 0.25 10.30
C PHE A 142 -15.36 1.55 9.64
N VAL A 143 -14.46 2.18 8.87
CA VAL A 143 -14.74 3.38 8.10
C VAL A 143 -14.36 3.18 6.65
N LYS A 144 -15.17 3.73 5.74
CA LYS A 144 -14.82 3.82 4.32
C LYS A 144 -14.06 5.12 4.08
N PRO A 145 -12.84 5.08 3.50
CA PRO A 145 -12.14 6.29 3.11
C PRO A 145 -12.97 7.06 2.08
N THR A 146 -13.10 8.37 2.29
CA THR A 146 -13.76 9.27 1.34
C THR A 146 -12.70 10.11 0.66
N SER A 147 -12.71 10.14 -0.67
CA SER A 147 -11.89 11.09 -1.44
C SER A 147 -12.44 12.51 -1.25
N PRO A 148 -11.69 13.44 -0.65
CA PRO A 148 -12.13 14.82 -0.50
C PRO A 148 -12.25 15.49 -1.88
N LYS A 149 -13.21 16.42 -2.03
CA LYS A 149 -13.35 17.22 -3.25
C LYS A 149 -12.10 18.10 -3.44
N GLY A 150 -11.67 18.28 -4.69
CA GLY A 150 -10.52 19.13 -5.04
C GLY A 150 -9.14 18.51 -4.79
N MET A 151 -9.09 17.22 -4.46
CA MET A 151 -7.85 16.47 -4.32
C MET A 151 -7.59 15.59 -5.55
N LEU A 152 -6.32 15.29 -5.81
CA LEU A 152 -5.88 14.36 -6.84
C LEU A 152 -5.52 13.01 -6.23
N THR A 153 -6.02 11.94 -6.84
CA THR A 153 -5.55 10.58 -6.57
C THR A 153 -4.34 10.28 -7.46
N ILE A 154 -3.19 10.10 -6.82
CA ILE A 154 -1.91 9.86 -7.48
C ILE A 154 -1.50 8.41 -7.29
N TYR A 155 -1.35 7.68 -8.39
CA TYR A 155 -0.85 6.30 -8.36
C TYR A 155 0.68 6.23 -8.39
N ARG A 156 1.33 7.26 -8.95
CA ARG A 156 2.78 7.36 -8.98
C ARG A 156 3.24 8.81 -8.99
N ARG A 157 4.32 9.08 -8.25
CA ARG A 157 5.08 10.33 -8.29
C ARG A 157 6.51 10.04 -8.72
N ASP A 158 6.98 10.74 -9.74
CA ASP A 158 8.38 10.78 -10.13
C ASP A 158 8.97 12.16 -9.79
N SER A 159 9.84 12.22 -8.79
CA SER A 159 10.54 13.46 -8.40
C SER A 159 11.94 13.52 -9.01
N TYR A 160 12.35 14.71 -9.44
CA TYR A 160 13.67 15.06 -9.97
C TYR A 160 14.23 16.23 -9.15
N GLY A 161 15.45 16.09 -8.64
CA GLY A 161 16.20 17.13 -7.93
C GLY A 161 16.86 18.15 -8.86
N SER A 162 17.84 18.90 -8.35
CA SER A 162 18.48 20.01 -9.09
C SER A 162 19.13 19.52 -10.39
N VAL A 163 19.09 20.33 -11.45
CA VAL A 163 19.81 20.05 -12.70
C VAL A 163 21.31 20.37 -12.62
N CYS A 164 21.74 21.16 -11.62
CA CYS A 164 23.10 21.71 -11.54
C CYS A 164 23.89 21.34 -10.28
N CYS A 165 23.41 21.59 -9.06
CA CYS A 165 24.30 21.65 -7.88
C CYS A 165 23.67 21.18 -6.54
N PRO A 166 23.86 19.92 -6.10
CA PRO A 166 24.35 18.79 -6.89
C PRO A 166 23.28 18.36 -7.89
N ARG A 167 23.71 18.04 -9.11
CA ARG A 167 22.81 17.50 -10.14
C ARG A 167 22.26 16.14 -9.70
N ASP A 168 20.93 15.99 -9.77
CA ASP A 168 20.28 14.70 -9.56
C ASP A 168 20.60 13.75 -10.73
N PRO A 169 21.22 12.58 -10.48
CA PRO A 169 21.51 11.58 -11.52
C PRO A 169 20.28 11.09 -12.29
N LYS A 170 19.06 11.27 -11.74
CA LYS A 170 17.81 10.93 -12.44
C LYS A 170 17.65 11.71 -13.74
N TRP A 171 18.24 12.89 -13.87
CA TRP A 171 18.21 13.68 -15.11
C TRP A 171 18.88 12.97 -16.29
N ASP A 172 19.83 12.06 -16.04
CA ASP A 172 20.54 11.34 -17.10
C ASP A 172 19.66 10.26 -17.77
N ASN A 173 18.48 10.00 -17.19
CA ASN A 173 17.50 9.05 -17.71
C ASN A 173 16.17 9.75 -18.11
N ALA A 174 16.13 11.08 -18.18
CA ALA A 174 14.91 11.81 -18.51
C ALA A 174 14.35 11.42 -19.90
N ASP A 175 15.20 11.34 -20.92
CA ASP A 175 14.76 10.97 -22.29
C ASP A 175 14.28 9.52 -22.38
N LYS A 176 14.89 8.61 -21.60
CA LYS A 176 14.47 7.21 -21.51
C LYS A 176 13.08 7.07 -20.89
N ASP A 177 12.65 8.07 -20.11
CA ASP A 177 11.31 8.07 -19.54
C ASP A 177 10.23 8.32 -20.58
N GLU A 178 10.38 9.39 -21.35
CA GLU A 178 9.43 9.71 -22.42
C GLU A 178 9.39 8.60 -23.50
N LEU A 179 10.54 7.98 -23.82
CA LEU A 179 10.57 6.80 -24.68
C LEU A 179 9.80 5.62 -24.09
N PHE A 180 10.02 5.28 -22.82
CA PHE A 180 9.29 4.21 -22.15
C PHE A 180 7.77 4.44 -22.19
N LEU A 181 7.33 5.67 -21.93
CA LEU A 181 5.90 6.01 -21.92
C LEU A 181 5.29 5.80 -23.30
N ARG A 182 5.92 6.31 -24.36
CA ARG A 182 5.47 6.10 -25.75
C ARG A 182 5.43 4.62 -26.12
N ASP A 183 6.49 3.88 -25.81
CA ASP A 183 6.57 2.44 -26.09
C ASP A 183 5.53 1.64 -25.30
N PHE A 184 5.27 2.02 -24.05
CA PHE A 184 4.25 1.40 -23.21
C PHE A 184 2.85 1.64 -23.78
N GLU A 185 2.50 2.87 -24.15
CA GLU A 185 1.19 3.16 -24.73
C GLU A 185 1.02 2.46 -26.08
N HIS A 186 2.06 2.42 -26.91
CA HIS A 186 2.00 1.75 -28.21
C HIS A 186 1.75 0.25 -28.07
N ARG A 187 2.45 -0.43 -27.15
CA ARG A 187 2.33 -1.89 -26.97
C ARG A 187 1.10 -2.33 -26.19
N SER A 188 0.68 -1.56 -25.19
CA SER A 188 -0.42 -1.93 -24.29
C SER A 188 -1.76 -1.33 -24.72
N HIS A 189 -1.74 -0.32 -25.60
CA HIS A 189 -2.89 0.51 -25.97
C HIS A 189 -3.51 1.27 -24.79
N LEU A 190 -2.82 1.38 -23.66
CA LEU A 190 -3.28 2.11 -22.47
C LEU A 190 -2.79 3.57 -22.53
N LYS A 191 -3.70 4.53 -22.31
CA LYS A 191 -3.38 5.96 -22.29
C LYS A 191 -2.92 6.42 -20.90
N VAL A 192 -1.67 6.09 -20.54
CA VAL A 192 -1.05 6.42 -19.25
C VAL A 192 -0.50 7.84 -19.16
N THR A 193 -0.36 8.52 -20.31
CA THR A 193 0.06 9.93 -20.39
C THR A 193 -1.06 10.90 -20.02
N LYS A 194 -2.32 10.49 -20.20
CA LYS A 194 -3.50 11.28 -19.79
C LYS A 194 -3.52 11.49 -18.28
N GLY A 195 -3.83 12.71 -17.82
CA GLY A 195 -3.89 13.03 -16.39
C GLY A 195 -2.53 13.00 -15.69
N ARG A 196 -1.46 13.35 -16.42
CA ARG A 196 -0.14 13.65 -15.85
C ARG A 196 -0.08 15.10 -15.43
N TYR A 197 0.40 15.38 -14.23
CA TYR A 197 0.63 16.75 -13.76
C TYR A 197 2.10 16.96 -13.43
N VAL A 198 2.66 18.11 -13.80
CA VAL A 198 3.99 18.55 -13.37
C VAL A 198 3.86 19.67 -12.35
N GLN A 199 4.65 19.58 -11.29
CA GLN A 199 4.85 20.64 -10.32
C GLN A 199 6.33 21.00 -10.29
N MET A 200 6.65 22.28 -10.38
CA MET A 200 8.00 22.76 -10.09
C MET A 200 8.16 22.82 -8.57
N GLU A 201 9.22 22.21 -8.06
CA GLU A 201 9.52 22.17 -6.62
C GLU A 201 10.65 23.15 -6.25
N GLY A 202 11.39 23.66 -7.25
CA GLY A 202 12.53 24.53 -7.06
C GLY A 202 12.90 25.31 -8.32
N LYS A 203 13.92 26.18 -8.19
CA LYS A 203 14.34 27.11 -9.25
C LYS A 203 15.40 26.54 -10.19
N GLU A 204 15.98 25.40 -9.84
CA GLU A 204 17.06 24.73 -10.58
C GLU A 204 16.52 23.53 -11.37
N GLY A 205 15.26 23.60 -11.79
CA GLY A 205 14.60 22.57 -12.59
C GLY A 205 13.96 21.44 -11.79
N GLU A 206 14.03 21.47 -10.45
CA GLU A 206 13.41 20.45 -9.59
C GLU A 206 11.93 20.35 -9.88
N LYS A 207 11.45 19.12 -10.09
CA LYS A 207 10.06 18.89 -10.43
C LYS A 207 9.56 17.53 -9.97
N SER A 208 8.27 17.46 -9.73
CA SER A 208 7.54 16.22 -9.54
C SER A 208 6.54 16.03 -10.66
N ILE A 209 6.51 14.82 -11.24
CA ILE A 209 5.50 14.38 -12.20
C ILE A 209 4.57 13.39 -11.51
N TYR A 210 3.27 13.71 -11.50
CA TYR A 210 2.22 12.94 -10.86
C TYR A 210 1.38 12.23 -11.90
N TYR A 211 1.11 10.93 -11.70
CA TYR A 211 0.30 10.10 -12.58
C TYR A 211 -1.04 9.77 -11.91
N THR A 212 -2.15 10.28 -12.45
CA THR A 212 -3.51 10.01 -11.95
C THR A 212 -4.19 8.83 -12.65
N LEU A 213 -3.71 8.43 -13.84
CA LEU A 213 -4.17 7.26 -14.61
C LEU A 213 -5.71 7.18 -14.78
N PRO A 214 -6.34 8.26 -15.28
CA PRO A 214 -7.79 8.35 -15.38
C PRO A 214 -8.32 7.40 -16.47
N GLY A 215 -9.45 6.74 -16.19
CA GLY A 215 -10.11 5.83 -17.13
C GLY A 215 -9.45 4.45 -17.28
N LEU A 216 -8.33 4.19 -16.59
CA LEU A 216 -7.75 2.85 -16.51
C LEU A 216 -8.38 2.04 -15.39
N SER A 217 -8.59 0.74 -15.60
CA SER A 217 -8.99 -0.18 -14.53
C SER A 217 -7.83 -0.45 -13.56
N SER A 218 -8.12 -0.98 -12.37
CA SER A 218 -7.08 -1.32 -11.37
C SER A 218 -6.03 -2.30 -11.92
N ALA A 219 -6.42 -3.24 -12.78
CA ALA A 219 -5.49 -4.14 -13.48
C ALA A 219 -4.58 -3.42 -14.48
N GLN A 220 -5.11 -2.48 -15.24
CA GLN A 220 -4.34 -1.65 -16.19
C GLN A 220 -3.39 -0.69 -15.46
N ARG A 221 -3.85 -0.12 -14.34
CA ARG A 221 -3.00 0.71 -13.45
C ARG A 221 -1.85 -0.12 -12.90
N LEU A 222 -2.12 -1.31 -12.35
CA LEU A 222 -1.09 -2.20 -11.82
C LEU A 222 -0.07 -2.59 -12.90
N GLU A 223 -0.52 -2.88 -14.12
CA GLU A 223 0.39 -3.18 -15.23
C GLU A 223 1.34 -2.04 -15.54
N PHE A 224 0.84 -0.80 -15.62
CA PHE A 224 1.70 0.37 -15.80
C PHE A 224 2.67 0.56 -14.63
N LEU A 225 2.18 0.50 -13.39
CA LEU A 225 3.00 0.70 -12.19
C LEU A 225 4.15 -0.31 -12.11
N ALA A 226 3.87 -1.58 -12.36
CA ALA A 226 4.88 -2.64 -12.37
C ALA A 226 5.93 -2.44 -13.49
N ASN A 227 5.50 -2.14 -14.71
CA ASN A 227 6.41 -1.86 -15.84
C ASN A 227 7.29 -0.64 -15.57
N LYS A 228 6.69 0.41 -15.03
CA LYS A 228 7.36 1.68 -14.72
C LYS A 228 8.37 1.51 -13.58
N TYR A 229 8.06 0.69 -12.59
CA TYR A 229 9.01 0.32 -11.54
C TYR A 229 10.18 -0.52 -12.09
N ALA A 230 9.91 -1.50 -12.95
CA ALA A 230 10.95 -2.31 -13.59
C ALA A 230 11.90 -1.46 -14.46
N GLN A 231 11.37 -0.46 -15.19
CA GLN A 231 12.18 0.51 -15.93
C GLN A 231 13.12 1.29 -15.01
N TRP A 232 12.63 1.73 -13.85
CA TRP A 232 13.45 2.44 -12.87
C TRP A 232 14.57 1.57 -12.30
N ILE A 233 14.31 0.30 -11.97
CA ILE A 233 15.35 -0.65 -11.54
C ILE A 233 16.40 -0.85 -12.64
N ALA A 234 15.96 -1.07 -13.88
CA ALA A 234 16.87 -1.27 -15.01
C ALA A 234 17.81 -0.07 -15.20
N ASN A 235 17.28 1.15 -15.06
CA ASN A 235 18.07 2.39 -15.15
C ASN A 235 19.08 2.57 -14.01
N LYS A 236 18.91 1.90 -12.86
CA LYS A 236 19.88 1.89 -11.75
C LYS A 236 21.06 0.94 -11.96
N GLY A 237 21.09 0.17 -13.05
CA GLY A 237 22.24 -0.67 -13.40
C GLY A 237 22.46 -1.86 -12.48
N THR A 238 21.47 -2.30 -11.69
CA THR A 238 21.63 -3.38 -10.69
C THR A 238 21.76 -4.79 -11.26
N GLY A 239 21.97 -4.95 -12.58
CA GLY A 239 22.42 -6.18 -13.26
C GLY A 239 21.47 -7.39 -13.22
N THR A 240 20.48 -7.40 -12.32
CA THR A 240 19.58 -8.54 -12.10
C THR A 240 18.14 -8.11 -12.35
N ARG A 241 17.53 -8.69 -13.39
CA ARG A 241 16.09 -8.65 -13.66
C ARG A 241 15.34 -9.58 -12.69
N THR A 242 15.59 -9.47 -11.38
CA THR A 242 14.79 -10.21 -10.42
C THR A 242 13.43 -9.53 -10.37
N ILE A 243 12.37 -10.27 -10.69
CA ILE A 243 10.99 -9.82 -10.45
C ILE A 243 10.83 -9.78 -8.94
N ILE A 244 11.01 -8.60 -8.34
CA ILE A 244 10.78 -8.37 -6.92
C ILE A 244 9.29 -8.05 -6.80
N PRO A 245 8.49 -8.88 -6.08
CA PRO A 245 7.10 -8.55 -5.80
C PRO A 245 6.97 -7.15 -5.21
N GLN A 246 6.06 -6.35 -5.76
CA GLN A 246 5.80 -4.98 -5.34
C GLN A 246 4.37 -4.79 -4.84
N LEU A 247 4.21 -3.84 -3.95
CA LEU A 247 2.93 -3.33 -3.51
C LEU A 247 2.82 -1.85 -3.86
N PHE A 248 1.70 -1.47 -4.46
CA PHE A 248 1.42 -0.08 -4.79
C PHE A 248 0.16 0.37 -4.06
N ALA A 249 0.17 1.61 -3.57
CA ALA A 249 -1.00 2.26 -3.00
C ALA A 249 -1.05 3.72 -3.46
N PRO A 250 -2.21 4.23 -3.94
CA PRO A 250 -2.34 5.60 -4.37
C PRO A 250 -2.38 6.57 -3.19
N GLN A 251 -1.96 7.80 -3.41
CA GLN A 251 -2.00 8.87 -2.43
C GLN A 251 -3.00 9.95 -2.85
N ILE A 252 -3.64 10.58 -1.87
CA ILE A 252 -4.46 11.77 -2.10
C ILE A 252 -3.64 13.00 -1.73
N ILE A 253 -3.47 13.91 -2.69
CA ILE A 253 -2.78 15.20 -2.47
C ILE A 253 -3.65 16.38 -2.94
N PRO A 254 -3.50 17.57 -2.34
CA PRO A 254 -4.17 18.77 -2.82
C PRO A 254 -3.63 19.16 -4.19
N MET A 255 -4.51 19.58 -5.10
CA MET A 255 -4.09 20.19 -6.35
C MET A 255 -3.60 21.61 -6.09
N VAL A 256 -2.33 21.88 -6.35
CA VAL A 256 -1.79 23.24 -6.23
C VAL A 256 -2.15 24.02 -7.51
N THR A 257 -3.06 24.99 -7.40
CA THR A 257 -3.57 25.73 -8.57
C THR A 257 -2.91 27.09 -8.80
N GLU A 258 -2.20 27.60 -7.79
CA GLU A 258 -1.65 28.97 -7.78
C GLU A 258 -0.16 28.99 -7.40
N GLY A 259 0.49 30.13 -7.68
CA GLY A 259 1.90 30.35 -7.34
C GLY A 259 2.91 29.66 -8.25
N PHE A 260 4.17 29.68 -7.82
CA PHE A 260 5.30 29.09 -8.54
C PHE A 260 5.17 27.56 -8.68
N ASN A 261 4.69 26.90 -7.63
CA ASN A 261 4.53 25.44 -7.55
C ASN A 261 3.18 24.96 -8.10
N LYS A 262 2.49 25.76 -8.94
CA LYS A 262 1.22 25.31 -9.51
C LYS A 262 1.42 24.07 -10.37
N MET A 263 0.54 23.11 -10.19
CA MET A 263 0.46 21.91 -11.02
C MET A 263 -0.05 22.28 -12.41
N LYS A 264 0.64 21.81 -13.45
CA LYS A 264 0.22 21.95 -14.84
C LYS A 264 0.02 20.57 -15.43
N GLU A 265 -1.09 20.36 -16.13
CA GLU A 265 -1.28 19.12 -16.87
C GLU A 265 -0.25 19.06 -18.02
N LEU A 266 0.40 17.90 -18.15
CA LEU A 266 1.32 17.61 -19.24
C LEU A 266 0.54 17.06 -20.43
N PRO A 267 0.97 17.39 -21.66
CA PRO A 267 0.32 16.90 -22.89
C PRO A 267 0.48 15.40 -23.09
#